data_AF-A0A416EUP3-F1
#
_entry.id   AF-A0A416EUP3-F1
#
_cell.length_a   1.000
_cell.length_b   1.000
_cell.length_c   1.000
_cell.angle_alpha   90.00
_cell.angle_beta   90.00
_cell.angle_gamma   90.00
#
_symmetry.space_group_name_H-M   'P 1'
#
loop_
_entity.id
_entity.type
_entity.pdbx_description
1 polymer ?
#
loop_
_entity_poly.entity_id
_entity_poly.type
_entity_poly.pdbx_seq_one_letter_code
_entity_poly.pdbx_strand_id
1 'polypeptide(L)' 'MHEYEIFIEEINPCGGEKHSKKTLIEAEAVSPEAYVKENGRFPVLESMCNESGDVVIVTGDNKGSFVRYTFTE' A
#
# COMPACT_ATOMS: atom_id res chain seq x y z
N MET A 1 1.95 -11.41 -15.09
CA MET A 1 2.69 -10.91 -13.92
C MET A 1 3.47 -9.72 -14.41
N HIS A 2 3.42 -8.64 -13.65
CA HIS A 2 4.13 -7.40 -13.89
C HIS A 2 5.05 -7.17 -12.71
N GLU A 3 6.24 -6.64 -12.99
CA GLU A 3 7.13 -6.13 -11.97
C GLU A 3 6.65 -4.75 -11.58
N TYR A 4 6.51 -4.51 -10.27
CA TYR A 4 6.09 -3.23 -9.73
C TYR A 4 7.18 -2.69 -8.80
N GLU A 5 7.44 -1.40 -8.88
CA GLU A 5 8.03 -0.65 -7.77
C GLU A 5 6.90 -0.31 -6.78
N ILE A 6 7.01 -0.82 -5.56
CA ILE A 6 5.98 -0.70 -4.52
C ILE A 6 6.51 0.16 -3.39
N PHE A 7 5.89 1.33 -3.21
CA PHE A 7 6.11 2.17 -2.05
C PHE A 7 5.09 1.85 -0.95
N ILE A 8 5.58 1.36 0.18
CA ILE A 8 4.79 0.95 1.34
C ILE A 8 5.00 1.95 2.47
N GLU A 9 3.90 2.50 2.97
CA GLU A 9 3.91 3.43 4.08
C GLU A 9 3.01 2.93 5.21
N GLU A 10 3.62 2.51 6.31
CA GLU A 10 2.94 2.07 7.53
C GLU A 10 2.69 3.29 8.44
N ILE A 11 1.42 3.60 8.71
CA ILE A 11 0.97 4.71 9.55
C ILE A 11 0.38 4.11 10.83
N ASN A 12 1.04 4.37 11.96
CA ASN A 12 0.61 3.85 13.26
C ASN A 12 -0.30 4.85 14.00
N PRO A 13 -1.29 4.35 14.78
CA PRO A 13 -2.30 5.18 15.45
C PRO A 13 -1.72 6.20 16.43
N CYS A 14 -0.53 5.94 16.98
CA CYS A 14 0.11 6.79 17.99
C CYS A 14 1.07 7.84 17.40
N GLY A 15 1.35 7.80 16.09
CA GLY A 15 2.46 8.54 15.48
C GLY A 15 2.08 9.59 14.45
N GLY A 16 0.85 9.54 13.92
CA GLY A 16 0.44 10.33 12.75
C GLY A 16 1.37 10.12 11.54
N GLU A 17 1.23 10.93 10.50
CA GLU A 17 2.07 10.84 9.29
C GLU A 17 3.57 11.07 9.58
N LYS A 18 3.87 11.79 10.67
CA LYS A 18 5.24 12.18 11.07
C LYS A 18 6.10 11.00 11.57
N HIS A 19 5.47 9.88 11.92
CA HIS A 19 6.14 8.63 12.32
C HIS A 19 5.72 7.45 11.42
N SER A 20 5.44 7.73 10.14
CA SER A 20 5.24 6.67 9.16
C SER A 20 6.56 5.95 8.87
N LYS A 21 6.51 4.62 8.78
CA LYS A 21 7.63 3.82 8.30
C LYS A 21 7.44 3.61 6.81
N LYS A 22 8.42 4.08 6.03
CA LYS A 22 8.42 4.04 4.56
C LYS A 22 9.37 2.95 4.08
N THR A 23 8.95 2.18 3.08
CA THR A 23 9.77 1.14 2.48
C THR A 23 9.47 1.09 0.98
N LEU A 24 10.52 1.00 0.17
CA LEU A 24 10.43 0.81 -1.27
C LEU A 24 10.93 -0.60 -1.58
N ILE A 25 10.17 -1.36 -2.36
CA ILE A 25 10.53 -2.71 -2.81
C ILE A 25 10.17 -2.89 -4.28
N GLU A 26 10.79 -3.87 -4.92
CA GLU A 26 10.40 -4.38 -6.23
C GLU A 26 9.78 -5.76 -6.04
N ALA A 27 8.64 -6.01 -6.67
CA ALA A 27 8.00 -7.32 -6.62
C ALA A 27 7.20 -7.64 -7.89
N GLU A 28 7.22 -8.91 -8.29
CA GLU A 28 6.34 -9.43 -9.33
C GLU A 28 4.96 -9.76 -8.75
N ALA A 29 3.90 -9.22 -9.35
CA ALA A 29 2.53 -9.52 -8.97
C ALA A 29 1.61 -9.69 -10.18
N VAL A 30 0.48 -10.37 -9.98
CA VAL A 30 -0.56 -10.48 -11.01
C VAL A 30 -1.30 -9.15 -11.17
N SER A 31 -1.53 -8.43 -10.07
CA SER A 31 -2.02 -7.06 -10.00
C SER A 31 -1.67 -6.45 -8.63
N PRO A 32 -1.76 -5.12 -8.46
CA PRO A 32 -1.66 -4.46 -7.16
C PRO A 32 -2.58 -5.09 -6.09
N GLU A 33 -3.84 -5.38 -6.42
CA GLU A 33 -4.80 -5.99 -5.48
C GLU A 33 -4.42 -7.41 -5.10
N ALA A 34 -3.87 -8.19 -6.04
CA ALA A 34 -3.39 -9.54 -5.75
C ALA A 34 -2.22 -9.50 -4.76
N TYR A 35 -1.27 -8.60 -4.97
CA TYR A 35 -0.14 -8.40 -4.05
C TYR A 35 -0.64 -8.04 -2.64
N VAL A 36 -1.54 -7.06 -2.53
CA VAL A 36 -2.08 -6.63 -1.22
C VAL A 36 -2.90 -7.73 -0.57
N LYS A 37 -3.63 -8.55 -1.33
CA LYS A 37 -4.37 -9.68 -0.78
C LYS A 37 -3.47 -10.78 -0.19
N GLU A 38 -2.31 -11.01 -0.79
CA GLU A 38 -1.36 -12.04 -0.36
C GLU A 38 -0.43 -11.56 0.76
N ASN A 39 0.00 -10.29 0.71
CA ASN A 39 1.02 -9.72 1.60
C ASN A 39 0.49 -8.72 2.62
N GLY A 40 -0.70 -8.18 2.40
CA GLY A 40 -1.32 -7.16 3.25
C GLY A 40 -1.74 -7.72 4.60
N ARG A 41 -1.49 -6.95 5.66
CA ARG A 41 -1.84 -7.31 7.04
C ARG A 41 -3.29 -6.98 7.40
N PHE A 42 -3.88 -6.01 6.72
CA PHE A 42 -5.18 -5.43 7.04
C PHE A 42 -6.13 -5.51 5.84
N PRO A 43 -7.46 -5.46 6.05
CA PRO A 43 -8.40 -5.40 4.95
C PRO A 43 -8.21 -4.12 4.12
N VAL A 44 -8.48 -4.23 2.82
CA VAL A 44 -8.52 -3.10 1.90
C VAL A 44 -9.68 -2.18 2.28
N LEU A 45 -9.39 -0.90 2.41
CA LEU A 45 -10.35 0.17 2.67
C LEU A 45 -10.65 0.97 1.40
N GLU A 46 -9.62 1.22 0.58
CA GLU A 46 -9.72 2.02 -0.63
C GLU A 46 -8.70 1.55 -1.68
N SER A 47 -9.08 1.63 -2.95
CA SER A 47 -8.19 1.44 -4.10
C SER A 47 -8.52 2.52 -5.14
N MET A 48 -7.51 3.22 -5.64
CA MET A 48 -7.64 4.31 -6.59
C MET A 48 -6.43 4.39 -7.52
N CYS A 49 -6.61 4.96 -8.71
CA CYS A 49 -5.51 5.36 -9.59
C CYS A 49 -5.26 6.86 -9.43
N ASN A 50 -4.01 7.28 -9.29
CA ASN A 50 -3.65 8.71 -9.26
C ASN A 50 -3.51 9.28 -10.69
N GLU A 51 -3.24 10.59 -10.79
CA GLU A 51 -3.07 11.27 -12.08
C GLU A 51 -1.84 10.78 -12.88
N SER A 52 -0.85 10.22 -12.19
CA SER A 52 0.35 9.62 -12.80
C SER A 52 0.08 8.23 -13.39
N GLY A 53 -1.07 7.62 -13.06
CA GLY A 53 -1.40 6.24 -13.44
C GLY A 53 -0.99 5.20 -12.39
N ASP A 54 -0.38 5.61 -11.27
CA ASP A 54 -0.04 4.69 -10.19
C ASP A 54 -1.29 4.18 -9.49
N VAL A 55 -1.26 2.93 -9.05
CA VAL A 55 -2.34 2.34 -8.25
C VAL A 55 -2.02 2.53 -6.77
N VAL A 56 -2.90 3.20 -6.05
CA VAL A 56 -2.79 3.43 -4.61
C VAL A 56 -3.85 2.59 -3.89
N ILE A 57 -3.40 1.70 -3.01
CA ILE A 57 -4.27 0.85 -2.19
C ILE A 57 -4.04 1.18 -0.72
N VAL A 58 -5.11 1.50 0.00
CA VAL A 58 -5.08 1.75 1.45
C VAL A 58 -5.72 0.58 2.17
N THR A 59 -4.99 0.05 3.16
CA THR A 59 -5.49 -0.99 4.08
C THR A 59 -5.50 -0.45 5.50
N GLY A 60 -6.33 -0.99 6.38
CA GLY A 60 -6.33 -0.58 7.78
C GLY A 60 -7.22 -1.40 8.70
N ASP A 61 -7.03 -1.23 10.01
CA ASP A 61 -7.71 -2.00 11.07
C ASP A 61 -8.96 -1.31 11.65
N ASN A 62 -9.34 -0.15 11.11
CA ASN A 62 -10.38 0.74 11.64
C ASN A 62 -10.13 1.23 13.09
N LYS A 63 -8.92 1.06 13.63
CA LYS A 63 -8.47 1.51 14.95
C LYS A 63 -7.32 2.52 14.87
N GLY A 64 -7.03 3.00 13.65
CA GLY A 64 -6.04 4.03 13.37
C GLY A 64 -4.71 3.49 12.84
N SER A 65 -4.58 2.18 12.61
CA SER A 65 -3.45 1.61 11.87
C SER A 65 -3.80 1.55 10.39
N PHE A 66 -2.96 2.14 9.55
CA PHE A 66 -3.12 2.12 8.10
C PHE A 66 -1.83 1.71 7.41
N VAL A 67 -1.94 1.05 6.26
CA VAL A 67 -0.82 0.83 5.35
C VAL A 67 -1.25 1.28 3.97
N ARG A 68 -0.50 2.23 3.40
CA ARG A 68 -0.68 2.72 2.03
C ARG A 68 0.36 2.06 1.14
N TYR A 69 -0.11 1.46 0.05
CA TYR A 69 0.71 0.89 -1.00
C TYR A 69 0.53 1.77 -2.25
N THR A 70 1.63 2.19 -2.86
CA THR A 70 1.64 2.83 -4.19
C THR A 70 2.41 1.92 -5.13
N PHE A 71 1.77 1.51 -6.21
CA PHE A 71 2.33 0.64 -7.24
C PHE A 71 2.59 1.45 -8.50
N THR A 72 3.82 1.41 -8.97
CA THR A 72 4.27 2.00 -10.23
C THR A 72 4.84 0.89 -11.12
N GLU A 73 4.50 0.91 -12.41
CA GLU A 73 5.05 0.03 -13.45
C GLU A 73 6.30 0.62 -14.12
#